data_AF-A0A6I7PWA1-F1
#
_entry.id   AF-A0A6I7PWA1-F1
#
_cell.length_a   1.000
_cell.length_b   1.000
_cell.length_c   1.000
_cell.angle_alpha   90.00
_cell.angle_beta   90.00
_cell.angle_gamma   90.00
#
_symmetry.space_group_name_H-M   'P 1'
#
loop_
_entity.id
_entity.type
_entity.pdbx_description
1 polymer ?
#
loop_
_entity_poly.entity_id
_entity_poly.type
_entity_poly.pdbx_seq_one_letter_code
_entity_poly.pdbx_strand_id
1 'polypeptide(L)'
;MIVGCRVAAAMALISTVLLAAPVRADSEGTVSSVGGDTIHVLIPSGATAAVDDTVTVMNWPDRDGNATHIGRWQVTEVRGDEVIAVLLEGFGLQPSEGMRALVRSSRGPGFTQGPDVRVPGSDSSFVPGKVTEVRGQDVTIQLDRDAFPVVGDRVELSFSFGDDTIVVGAWRVSGVRGNGRVDAEAVDAKGEPTPTMDAAIFATGAGAGEEPQKVRADAQRSDSAAEIFDEGVRLESQDAVRALELFVKAAGLGHAEAAEKAGSAFHYGLGAPRDDAAALRLYRQAAEAGRPAAQNNYAVFLATGRGGMAVDDAQAVEWYKKAAAQGNRFAQTNLCVRYGDGMGVEKDFDEAFRLCRLAAAQDHPQAFDRLGWMYQFGLGVAVDLAEAFRYYERSAKLGDANGQNNLGYLYEQGWGVARDLQQALYWYRQAAAQRFATAEWNLGRMHQNGLGMPADEKMAVEHLRRAARGGHELARKVLLEKGLDWW
;
A
#
# COMPACT_ATOMS: atom_id res chain seq x y z
N MET A 1 5.51 -21.08 -0.38
CA MET A 1 4.48 -20.24 -1.04
C MET A 1 5.06 -19.26 -2.06
N ILE A 2 6.10 -18.47 -1.77
CA ILE A 2 6.72 -17.54 -2.76
C ILE A 2 7.29 -18.28 -3.98
N VAL A 3 7.83 -19.50 -3.81
CA VAL A 3 8.26 -20.37 -4.92
C VAL A 3 7.06 -20.86 -5.76
N GLY A 4 5.97 -21.27 -5.10
CA GLY A 4 4.75 -21.74 -5.77
C GLY A 4 4.03 -20.67 -6.61
N CYS A 5 4.03 -19.41 -6.16
CA CYS A 5 3.49 -18.30 -6.95
C CYS A 5 4.37 -17.93 -8.16
N ARG A 6 5.70 -18.02 -8.04
CA ARG A 6 6.62 -17.80 -9.17
C ARG A 6 6.52 -18.91 -10.21
N VAL A 7 6.39 -20.17 -9.78
CA VAL A 7 6.17 -21.33 -10.66
C VAL A 7 4.81 -21.22 -11.36
N ALA A 8 3.73 -20.84 -10.65
CA ALA A 8 2.41 -20.65 -11.26
C ALA A 8 2.37 -19.50 -12.30
N ALA A 9 3.09 -18.40 -12.06
CA ALA A 9 3.20 -17.29 -13.00
C ALA A 9 4.04 -17.66 -14.24
N ALA A 10 5.14 -18.40 -14.05
CA ALA A 10 5.95 -18.94 -15.13
C ALA A 10 5.17 -19.92 -16.02
N MET A 11 4.34 -20.75 -15.39
CA MET A 11 3.45 -21.71 -16.05
C MET A 11 2.42 -21.06 -16.96
N ALA A 12 1.80 -19.97 -16.49
CA ALA A 12 0.87 -19.18 -17.28
C ALA A 12 1.57 -18.55 -18.51
N LEU A 13 2.82 -18.09 -18.35
CA LEU A 13 3.64 -17.58 -19.46
C LEU A 13 3.95 -18.66 -20.51
N ILE A 14 4.37 -19.86 -20.09
CA ILE A 14 4.74 -20.97 -20.98
C ILE A 14 3.54 -21.46 -21.80
N SER A 15 2.34 -21.54 -21.21
CA SER A 15 1.11 -21.93 -21.93
C SER A 15 0.67 -20.91 -22.98
N THR A 16 1.02 -19.62 -22.81
CA THR A 16 0.59 -18.53 -23.71
C THR A 16 1.43 -18.45 -24.99
N VAL A 17 2.70 -18.91 -24.95
CA VAL A 17 3.66 -18.85 -26.08
C VAL A 17 3.31 -19.81 -27.24
N LEU A 18 2.39 -20.77 -27.05
CA LEU A 18 2.10 -21.82 -28.04
C LEU A 18 1.23 -21.41 -29.24
N LEU A 19 0.70 -20.18 -29.31
CA LEU A 19 -0.30 -19.78 -30.33
C LEU A 19 -0.01 -18.41 -31.03
N ALA A 20 0.79 -18.47 -32.11
CA ALA A 20 0.65 -17.77 -33.41
C ALA A 20 1.05 -16.28 -33.68
N ALA A 21 1.76 -16.11 -34.84
CA ALA A 21 1.70 -15.07 -35.91
C ALA A 21 2.23 -13.61 -35.67
N PRO A 22 2.59 -12.81 -36.73
CA PRO A 22 3.77 -11.91 -36.73
C PRO A 22 3.58 -10.50 -36.11
N VAL A 23 4.74 -9.85 -35.88
CA VAL A 23 5.04 -8.86 -34.82
C VAL A 23 4.95 -7.37 -35.23
N ARG A 24 4.55 -6.45 -34.33
CA ARG A 24 4.54 -4.96 -34.48
C ARG A 24 5.37 -4.26 -33.37
N ALA A 25 5.94 -3.07 -33.63
CA ALA A 25 6.84 -2.34 -32.70
C ALA A 25 6.12 -1.29 -31.82
N ASP A 26 6.67 -1.01 -30.62
CA ASP A 26 6.14 -0.06 -29.63
C ASP A 26 6.21 1.41 -30.11
N SER A 27 5.28 2.26 -29.62
CA SER A 27 5.16 3.68 -30.00
C SER A 27 4.97 4.58 -28.77
N GLU A 28 5.60 5.76 -28.75
CA GLU A 28 5.38 6.78 -27.71
C GLU A 28 4.29 7.78 -28.11
N GLY A 29 3.51 8.27 -27.15
CA GLY A 29 2.46 9.27 -27.34
C GLY A 29 2.26 10.17 -26.11
N THR A 30 1.25 11.04 -26.16
CA THR A 30 0.92 12.01 -25.11
C THR A 30 -0.55 11.92 -24.74
N VAL A 31 -0.88 11.88 -23.45
CA VAL A 31 -2.26 11.90 -22.94
C VAL A 31 -2.91 13.23 -23.30
N SER A 32 -3.98 13.20 -24.10
CA SER A 32 -4.70 14.39 -24.56
C SER A 32 -5.95 14.70 -23.73
N SER A 33 -6.60 13.70 -23.16
CA SER A 33 -7.71 13.87 -22.21
C SER A 33 -7.86 12.64 -21.30
N VAL A 34 -8.47 12.86 -20.13
CA VAL A 34 -8.74 11.82 -19.12
C VAL A 34 -10.19 11.94 -18.66
N GLY A 35 -10.93 10.83 -18.71
CA GLY A 35 -12.34 10.76 -18.32
C GLY A 35 -12.66 9.44 -17.61
N GLY A 36 -12.76 9.48 -16.27
CA GLY A 36 -12.97 8.26 -15.47
C GLY A 36 -11.85 7.25 -15.68
N ASP A 37 -12.21 6.03 -16.09
CA ASP A 37 -11.25 4.95 -16.40
C ASP A 37 -10.72 5.01 -17.84
N THR A 38 -11.13 5.99 -18.63
CA THR A 38 -10.72 6.13 -20.04
C THR A 38 -9.69 7.24 -20.21
N ILE A 39 -8.66 6.95 -21.02
CA ILE A 39 -7.67 7.93 -21.47
C ILE A 39 -7.67 8.03 -22.98
N HIS A 40 -7.39 9.22 -23.46
CA HIS A 40 -7.10 9.50 -24.87
C HIS A 40 -5.61 9.82 -25.01
N VAL A 41 -4.94 9.21 -25.97
CA VAL A 41 -3.50 9.36 -26.22
C VAL A 41 -3.28 9.70 -27.69
N LEU A 42 -2.59 10.81 -27.96
CA LEU A 42 -2.13 11.17 -29.29
C LEU A 42 -0.77 10.55 -29.56
N ILE A 43 -0.65 9.77 -30.64
CA ILE A 43 0.60 9.17 -31.11
C ILE A 43 1.12 9.91 -32.37
N PRO A 44 2.43 9.94 -32.64
CA PRO A 44 3.00 10.59 -33.82
C PRO A 44 2.45 10.01 -35.13
N SER A 45 2.24 10.87 -36.12
CA SER A 45 1.78 10.44 -37.44
C SER A 45 2.74 9.43 -38.07
N GLY A 46 2.24 8.21 -38.32
CA GLY A 46 3.01 7.07 -38.82
C GLY A 46 3.29 5.97 -37.77
N ALA A 47 3.02 6.22 -36.50
CA ALA A 47 2.94 5.17 -35.47
C ALA A 47 1.66 4.33 -35.66
N THR A 48 1.74 3.03 -35.33
CA THR A 48 0.60 2.11 -35.46
C THR A 48 0.22 1.52 -34.11
N ALA A 49 -1.02 1.76 -33.67
CA ALA A 49 -1.62 1.10 -32.52
C ALA A 49 -2.76 0.16 -32.99
N ALA A 50 -3.04 -0.89 -32.23
CA ALA A 50 -4.17 -1.78 -32.44
C ALA A 50 -5.04 -1.88 -31.20
N VAL A 51 -6.31 -2.27 -31.39
CA VAL A 51 -7.15 -2.76 -30.30
C VAL A 51 -6.44 -3.96 -29.63
N ASP A 52 -6.50 -4.01 -28.29
CA ASP A 52 -5.76 -4.93 -27.39
C ASP A 52 -4.29 -4.61 -27.12
N ASP A 53 -3.72 -3.60 -27.78
CA ASP A 53 -2.44 -3.06 -27.35
C ASP A 53 -2.56 -2.45 -25.95
N THR A 54 -1.41 -2.28 -25.29
CA THR A 54 -1.38 -1.81 -23.91
C THR A 54 -0.74 -0.44 -23.83
N VAL A 55 -1.40 0.52 -23.21
CA VAL A 55 -0.86 1.85 -22.92
C VAL A 55 -0.36 1.89 -21.49
N THR A 56 0.89 2.32 -21.29
CA THR A 56 1.46 2.62 -19.96
C THR A 56 1.73 4.11 -19.86
N VAL A 57 1.16 4.78 -18.86
CA VAL A 57 1.42 6.20 -18.60
C VAL A 57 2.47 6.31 -17.50
N MET A 58 3.46 7.18 -17.72
CA MET A 58 4.60 7.36 -16.82
C MET A 58 4.68 8.82 -16.36
N ASN A 59 5.09 9.03 -15.11
CA ASN A 59 5.49 10.36 -14.64
C ASN A 59 6.85 10.76 -15.23
N TRP A 60 7.15 12.06 -15.26
CA TRP A 60 8.47 12.56 -15.67
C TRP A 60 9.56 11.88 -14.82
N PRO A 61 10.67 11.43 -15.42
CA PRO A 61 11.78 10.89 -14.63
C PRO A 61 12.21 11.93 -13.60
N ASP A 62 12.43 11.52 -12.35
CA ASP A 62 13.07 12.39 -11.38
C ASP A 62 14.49 12.78 -11.84
N ARG A 63 15.21 13.60 -11.05
CA ARG A 63 16.58 14.01 -11.40
C ARG A 63 17.56 12.83 -11.58
N ASP A 64 17.17 11.63 -11.15
CA ASP A 64 17.96 10.41 -11.20
C ASP A 64 17.49 9.46 -12.32
N GLY A 65 16.53 9.87 -13.14
CA GLY A 65 16.05 9.10 -14.30
C GLY A 65 14.96 8.06 -13.99
N ASN A 66 14.42 8.04 -12.77
CA ASN A 66 13.40 7.07 -12.39
C ASN A 66 11.99 7.55 -12.80
N ALA A 67 11.35 6.83 -13.71
CA ALA A 67 9.95 7.07 -14.07
C ALA A 67 9.02 6.16 -13.23
N THR A 68 7.99 6.75 -12.62
CA THR A 68 6.97 5.97 -11.90
C THR A 68 5.82 5.63 -12.84
N HIS A 69 5.43 4.35 -12.86
CA HIS A 69 4.30 3.86 -13.65
C HIS A 69 2.99 4.26 -12.96
N ILE A 70 2.12 4.99 -13.67
CA ILE A 70 0.86 5.51 -13.13
C ILE A 70 -0.24 4.44 -13.24
N GLY A 71 -0.23 3.70 -14.35
CA GLY A 71 -1.17 2.63 -14.60
C GLY A 71 -0.97 1.99 -15.97
N ARG A 72 -1.86 1.05 -16.28
CA ARG A 72 -1.92 0.32 -17.54
C ARG A 72 -3.35 0.36 -18.06
N TRP A 73 -3.52 0.70 -19.33
CA TRP A 73 -4.80 0.77 -20.03
C TRP A 73 -4.77 -0.15 -21.26
N GLN A 74 -5.89 -0.78 -21.58
CA GLN A 74 -6.08 -1.56 -22.81
C GLN A 74 -6.61 -0.63 -23.89
N VAL A 75 -5.99 -0.64 -25.06
CA VAL A 75 -6.51 0.08 -26.23
C VAL A 75 -7.83 -0.57 -26.66
N THR A 76 -8.90 0.19 -26.60
CA THR A 76 -10.24 -0.24 -27.02
C THR A 76 -10.61 0.32 -28.38
N GLU A 77 -10.02 1.45 -28.78
CA GLU A 77 -10.31 2.09 -30.07
C GLU A 77 -9.10 2.88 -30.59
N VAL A 78 -8.91 2.93 -31.92
CA VAL A 78 -7.87 3.72 -32.59
C VAL A 78 -8.52 4.55 -33.70
N ARG A 79 -8.37 5.88 -33.64
CA ARG A 79 -8.93 6.86 -34.57
C ARG A 79 -7.83 7.71 -35.19
N GLY A 80 -7.24 7.22 -36.28
CA GLY A 80 -6.07 7.89 -36.88
C GLY A 80 -4.90 7.91 -35.90
N ASP A 81 -4.47 9.10 -35.50
CA ASP A 81 -3.36 9.32 -34.56
C ASP A 81 -3.83 9.37 -33.09
N GLU A 82 -5.11 9.11 -32.82
CA GLU A 82 -5.67 9.06 -31.46
C GLU A 82 -5.95 7.60 -31.02
N VAL A 83 -5.50 7.26 -29.82
CA VAL A 83 -5.67 5.97 -29.16
C VAL A 83 -6.56 6.17 -27.94
N ILE A 84 -7.67 5.45 -27.87
CA ILE A 84 -8.58 5.45 -26.72
C ILE A 84 -8.37 4.15 -25.95
N ALA A 85 -8.06 4.27 -24.67
CA ALA A 85 -7.74 3.13 -23.83
C ALA A 85 -8.48 3.16 -22.49
N VAL A 86 -8.88 1.99 -22.01
CA VAL A 86 -9.65 1.79 -20.76
C VAL A 86 -8.77 1.12 -19.71
N LEU A 87 -8.89 1.53 -18.46
CA LEU A 87 -8.04 1.09 -17.36
C LEU A 87 -8.08 -0.43 -17.18
N LEU A 88 -6.89 -1.06 -17.20
CA LEU A 88 -6.69 -2.46 -16.83
C LEU A 88 -6.24 -2.57 -15.37
N GLU A 89 -5.24 -1.77 -15.00
CA GLU A 89 -4.60 -1.81 -13.69
C GLU A 89 -4.10 -0.41 -13.33
N GLY A 90 -4.59 0.14 -12.22
CA GLY A 90 -4.21 1.47 -11.73
C GLY A 90 -3.41 1.39 -10.43
N PHE A 91 -2.33 2.16 -10.32
CA PHE A 91 -1.47 2.20 -9.12
C PHE A 91 -1.86 3.33 -8.14
N GLY A 92 -3.13 3.74 -8.15
CA GLY A 92 -3.67 4.76 -7.23
C GLY A 92 -3.34 6.22 -7.57
N LEU A 93 -2.72 6.47 -8.73
CA LEU A 93 -2.48 7.81 -9.28
C LEU A 93 -3.33 7.99 -10.56
N GLN A 94 -3.95 9.16 -10.73
CA GLN A 94 -4.71 9.51 -11.93
C GLN A 94 -3.78 10.21 -12.94
N PRO A 95 -3.76 9.80 -14.21
CA PRO A 95 -2.99 10.52 -15.24
C PRO A 95 -3.60 11.91 -15.46
N SER A 96 -2.79 12.85 -15.92
CA SER A 96 -3.24 14.18 -16.34
C SER A 96 -2.94 14.42 -17.82
N GLU A 97 -3.64 15.37 -18.42
CA GLU A 97 -3.34 15.85 -19.77
C GLU A 97 -1.87 16.30 -19.86
N GLY A 98 -1.22 15.97 -20.97
CA GLY A 98 0.18 16.27 -21.25
C GLY A 98 1.20 15.22 -20.77
N MET A 99 0.78 14.16 -20.07
CA MET A 99 1.70 13.08 -19.64
C MET A 99 2.14 12.19 -20.81
N ARG A 100 3.37 11.65 -20.74
CA ARG A 100 3.87 10.69 -21.74
C ARG A 100 3.24 9.32 -21.54
N ALA A 101 2.86 8.70 -22.65
CA ALA A 101 2.28 7.37 -22.72
C ALA A 101 3.11 6.49 -23.67
N LEU A 102 3.36 5.25 -23.27
CA LEU A 102 3.99 4.24 -24.11
C LEU A 102 2.94 3.22 -24.54
N VAL A 103 2.66 3.16 -25.84
CA VAL A 103 1.76 2.17 -26.45
C VAL A 103 2.60 0.97 -26.87
N ARG A 104 2.43 -0.14 -26.17
CA ARG A 104 3.12 -1.40 -26.43
C ARG A 104 2.26 -2.34 -27.23
N SER A 105 2.84 -2.92 -28.28
CA SER A 105 2.10 -3.90 -29.06
C SER A 105 1.91 -5.18 -28.25
N SER A 106 0.67 -5.64 -28.17
CA SER A 106 0.31 -6.99 -27.72
C SER A 106 0.99 -8.10 -28.54
N ARG A 107 1.59 -7.73 -29.68
CA ARG A 107 2.29 -8.61 -30.62
C ARG A 107 3.74 -8.14 -30.86
N GLY A 108 4.42 -7.57 -29.85
CA GLY A 108 5.82 -7.12 -29.92
C GLY A 108 6.87 -8.24 -29.74
N PRO A 109 8.14 -8.05 -30.16
CA PRO A 109 9.17 -9.07 -30.09
C PRO A 109 9.63 -9.24 -28.65
N GLY A 110 9.32 -10.37 -28.05
CA GLY A 110 9.81 -10.69 -26.71
C GLY A 110 9.64 -12.13 -26.26
N PHE A 111 9.24 -13.09 -27.11
CA PHE A 111 9.19 -14.52 -26.75
C PHE A 111 9.29 -15.41 -27.99
N THR A 112 10.48 -15.55 -28.59
CA THR A 112 10.73 -16.57 -29.63
C THR A 112 12.00 -17.40 -29.43
N GLN A 113 12.73 -17.26 -28.33
CA GLN A 113 13.64 -18.28 -27.85
C GLN A 113 12.98 -19.02 -26.67
N GLY A 114 12.99 -20.35 -26.69
CA GLY A 114 12.62 -21.15 -25.52
C GLY A 114 13.52 -20.80 -24.32
N PRO A 115 13.12 -21.13 -23.08
CA PRO A 115 13.95 -20.83 -21.91
C PRO A 115 15.32 -21.52 -22.05
N ASP A 116 16.38 -20.78 -21.74
CA ASP A 116 17.72 -21.33 -21.64
C ASP A 116 17.77 -22.31 -20.44
N VAL A 117 18.35 -23.49 -20.64
CA VAL A 117 18.43 -24.54 -19.63
C VAL A 117 19.86 -24.62 -19.11
N ARG A 118 20.07 -24.37 -17.82
CA ARG A 118 21.38 -24.52 -17.18
C ARG A 118 21.49 -25.87 -16.47
N VAL A 119 22.52 -26.64 -16.82
CA VAL A 119 22.87 -27.92 -16.18
C VAL A 119 24.23 -27.77 -15.45
N PRO A 120 24.31 -27.95 -14.11
CA PRO A 120 25.55 -27.90 -13.36
C PRO A 120 26.42 -29.11 -13.68
N GLY A 121 27.57 -28.88 -14.34
CA GLY A 121 28.54 -29.92 -14.68
C GLY A 121 29.23 -29.72 -16.02
N SER A 122 28.66 -28.92 -16.93
CA SER A 122 29.28 -28.56 -18.22
C SER A 122 29.58 -27.05 -18.26
N ASP A 123 30.72 -26.66 -17.70
CA ASP A 123 31.35 -25.32 -17.80
C ASP A 123 30.40 -24.18 -18.16
N SER A 124 29.50 -23.81 -17.23
CA SER A 124 28.66 -22.60 -17.32
C SER A 124 27.86 -22.40 -18.63
N SER A 125 27.65 -23.45 -19.43
CA SER A 125 26.98 -23.33 -20.72
C SER A 125 25.48 -23.50 -20.55
N PHE A 126 24.73 -22.47 -20.96
CA PHE A 126 23.30 -22.57 -21.18
C PHE A 126 23.08 -23.47 -22.39
N VAL A 127 22.28 -24.52 -22.21
CA VAL A 127 21.87 -25.40 -23.29
C VAL A 127 20.50 -24.94 -23.75
N PRO A 128 20.31 -24.61 -25.04
CA PRO A 128 19.00 -24.31 -25.56
C PRO A 128 18.11 -25.54 -25.37
N GLY A 129 16.91 -25.33 -24.82
CA GLY A 129 15.95 -26.39 -24.61
C GLY A 129 14.54 -25.88 -24.73
N LYS A 130 13.63 -26.80 -25.03
CA LYS A 130 12.21 -26.50 -25.13
C LYS A 130 11.46 -27.26 -24.06
N VAL A 131 10.68 -26.55 -23.24
CA VAL A 131 9.67 -27.18 -22.40
C VAL A 131 8.60 -27.75 -23.34
N THR A 132 8.44 -29.07 -23.35
CA THR A 132 7.52 -29.77 -24.26
C THR A 132 6.23 -30.20 -23.60
N GLU A 133 6.24 -30.36 -22.28
CA GLU A 133 5.06 -30.75 -21.51
C GLU A 133 5.19 -30.21 -20.10
N VAL A 134 4.05 -29.86 -19.49
CA VAL A 134 4.00 -29.51 -18.08
C VAL A 134 2.79 -30.11 -17.41
N ARG A 135 2.99 -30.76 -16.24
CA ARG A 135 1.95 -31.43 -15.46
C ARG A 135 2.08 -31.02 -14.00
N GLY A 136 1.16 -30.18 -13.51
CA GLY A 136 1.28 -29.63 -12.16
C GLY A 136 2.49 -28.71 -12.05
N GLN A 137 3.44 -29.04 -11.17
CA GLN A 137 4.72 -28.31 -11.03
C GLN A 137 5.89 -28.99 -11.77
N ASP A 138 5.66 -30.16 -12.37
CA ASP A 138 6.67 -30.98 -13.03
C ASP A 138 6.74 -30.66 -14.52
N VAL A 139 7.95 -30.55 -15.05
CA VAL A 139 8.22 -30.17 -16.45
C VAL A 139 8.94 -31.29 -17.18
N THR A 140 8.63 -31.45 -18.47
CA THR A 140 9.41 -32.27 -19.40
C THR A 140 10.09 -31.37 -20.42
N ILE A 141 11.42 -31.43 -20.45
CA ILE A 141 12.28 -30.58 -21.29
C ILE A 141 12.89 -31.45 -22.39
N GLN A 142 12.84 -30.96 -23.64
CA GLN A 142 13.62 -31.48 -24.76
C GLN A 142 14.85 -30.60 -24.92
N LEU A 143 16.04 -31.18 -24.80
CA LEU A 143 17.30 -30.46 -25.03
C LEU A 143 17.64 -30.48 -26.52
N ASP A 144 18.12 -29.35 -27.05
CA ASP A 144 18.44 -29.19 -28.48
C ASP A 144 19.86 -29.67 -28.83
N ARG A 145 20.68 -30.00 -27.83
CA ARG A 145 22.05 -30.53 -27.98
C ARG A 145 22.29 -31.70 -27.03
N ASP A 146 23.37 -32.45 -27.27
CA ASP A 146 23.85 -33.60 -26.48
C ASP A 146 24.36 -33.19 -25.09
N ALA A 147 23.48 -32.60 -24.29
CA ALA A 147 23.66 -32.45 -22.85
C ALA A 147 23.01 -33.66 -22.17
N PHE A 148 23.77 -34.31 -21.28
CA PHE A 148 23.36 -35.54 -20.60
C PHE A 148 23.22 -35.27 -19.11
N PRO A 149 22.16 -34.56 -18.66
CA PRO A 149 21.89 -34.47 -17.23
C PRO A 149 21.62 -35.86 -16.67
N VAL A 150 21.99 -36.10 -15.42
CA VAL A 150 21.70 -37.34 -14.69
C VAL A 150 20.58 -37.11 -13.66
N VAL A 151 19.90 -38.18 -13.28
CA VAL A 151 18.86 -38.11 -12.25
C VAL A 151 19.48 -37.57 -10.96
N GLY A 152 18.86 -36.53 -10.40
CA GLY A 152 19.34 -35.77 -9.25
C GLY A 152 19.97 -34.42 -9.58
N ASP A 153 20.33 -34.15 -10.85
CA ASP A 153 20.89 -32.87 -11.24
C ASP A 153 19.88 -31.74 -11.08
N ARG A 154 20.35 -30.57 -10.64
CA ARG A 154 19.54 -29.35 -10.62
C ARG A 154 19.50 -28.76 -12.01
N VAL A 155 18.34 -28.38 -12.50
CA VAL A 155 18.15 -27.72 -13.79
C VAL A 155 17.46 -26.39 -13.56
N GLU A 156 18.00 -25.32 -14.12
CA GLU A 156 17.41 -23.99 -14.02
C GLU A 156 16.89 -23.54 -15.39
N LEU A 157 15.68 -23.01 -15.40
CA LEU A 157 15.12 -22.35 -16.58
C LEU A 157 15.29 -20.85 -16.43
N SER A 158 15.83 -20.21 -17.47
CA SER A 158 16.02 -18.77 -17.50
C SER A 158 15.57 -18.15 -18.81
N PHE A 159 15.16 -16.88 -18.76
CA PHE A 159 14.92 -16.04 -19.93
C PHE A 159 15.95 -14.92 -19.96
N SER A 160 16.61 -14.75 -21.11
CA SER A 160 17.62 -13.73 -21.33
C SER A 160 17.02 -12.58 -22.15
N PHE A 161 17.14 -11.34 -21.66
CA PHE A 161 16.63 -10.10 -22.25
C PHE A 161 17.79 -9.13 -22.46
N GLY A 162 18.45 -9.19 -23.62
CA GLY A 162 19.69 -8.45 -23.82
C GLY A 162 20.78 -8.98 -22.87
N ASP A 163 21.34 -8.11 -22.02
CA ASP A 163 22.36 -8.51 -21.03
C ASP A 163 21.75 -9.04 -19.71
N ASP A 164 20.42 -8.93 -19.52
CA ASP A 164 19.75 -9.33 -18.29
C ASP A 164 19.21 -10.76 -18.37
N THR A 165 19.54 -11.63 -17.42
CA THR A 165 19.00 -13.00 -17.34
C THR A 165 18.09 -13.17 -16.13
N ILE A 166 16.84 -13.55 -16.37
CA ILE A 166 15.85 -13.84 -15.33
C ILE A 166 15.74 -15.35 -15.16
N VAL A 167 16.16 -15.86 -14.00
CA VAL A 167 15.94 -17.26 -13.62
C VAL A 167 14.51 -17.45 -13.10
N VAL A 168 13.79 -18.34 -13.75
CA VAL A 168 12.34 -18.54 -13.61
C VAL A 168 12.03 -19.54 -12.50
N GLY A 169 12.91 -20.53 -12.32
CA GLY A 169 12.79 -21.54 -11.28
C GLY A 169 13.91 -22.57 -11.34
N ALA A 170 13.95 -23.45 -10.35
CA ALA A 170 14.86 -24.58 -10.28
C ALA A 170 14.07 -25.89 -10.15
N TRP A 171 14.48 -26.89 -10.91
CA TRP A 171 13.93 -28.24 -10.90
C TRP A 171 15.05 -29.24 -10.62
N ARG A 172 14.71 -30.43 -10.14
CA ARG A 172 15.61 -31.56 -10.03
C ARG A 172 15.22 -32.60 -11.05
N VAL A 173 16.19 -33.12 -11.81
CA VAL A 173 15.94 -34.17 -12.79
C VAL A 173 15.47 -35.43 -12.08
N SER A 174 14.23 -35.83 -12.36
CA SER A 174 13.59 -37.02 -11.78
C SER A 174 13.66 -38.22 -12.74
N GLY A 175 13.89 -37.98 -14.04
CA GLY A 175 14.08 -39.04 -15.02
C GLY A 175 14.73 -38.55 -16.32
N VAL A 176 15.58 -39.39 -16.92
CA VAL A 176 16.21 -39.11 -18.22
C VAL A 176 15.75 -40.19 -19.20
N ARG A 177 15.11 -39.79 -20.29
CA ARG A 177 14.61 -40.71 -21.33
C ARG A 177 15.55 -40.69 -22.54
N GLY A 178 15.73 -41.84 -23.18
CA GLY A 178 16.55 -41.91 -24.39
C GLY A 178 15.93 -41.10 -25.53
N ASN A 179 16.69 -40.13 -26.08
CA ASN A 179 16.36 -39.08 -27.07
C ASN A 179 16.49 -37.62 -26.58
N GLY A 180 17.14 -37.36 -25.45
CA GLY A 180 17.37 -35.99 -24.96
C GLY A 180 16.17 -35.36 -24.25
N ARG A 181 15.16 -36.17 -23.89
CA ARG A 181 14.06 -35.76 -23.00
C ARG A 181 14.40 -35.98 -21.54
N VAL A 182 14.08 -34.98 -20.74
CA VAL A 182 14.36 -34.93 -19.31
C VAL A 182 13.08 -34.58 -18.57
N ASP A 183 12.69 -35.41 -17.62
CA ASP A 183 11.62 -35.13 -16.67
C ASP A 183 12.24 -34.52 -15.40
N ALA A 184 11.65 -33.44 -14.89
CA ALA A 184 12.17 -32.74 -13.73
C ALA A 184 11.05 -32.24 -12.80
N GLU A 185 11.26 -32.41 -11.49
CA GLU A 185 10.35 -32.02 -10.42
C GLU A 185 10.76 -30.67 -9.79
N ALA A 186 9.80 -29.85 -9.40
CA ALA A 186 10.09 -28.53 -8.85
C ALA A 186 10.76 -28.64 -7.47
N VAL A 187 11.83 -27.85 -7.27
CA VAL A 187 12.53 -27.80 -5.99
C VAL A 187 12.65 -26.36 -5.49
N ASP A 188 12.73 -26.21 -4.17
CA ASP A 188 12.96 -24.92 -3.54
C ASP A 188 14.42 -24.46 -3.72
N ALA A 189 14.75 -23.28 -3.19
CA ALA A 189 16.08 -22.70 -3.32
C ALA A 189 17.20 -23.58 -2.72
N LYS A 190 16.86 -24.50 -1.80
CA LYS A 190 17.79 -25.45 -1.17
C LYS A 190 17.84 -26.80 -1.91
N GLY A 191 17.01 -26.99 -2.93
CA GLY A 191 16.92 -28.22 -3.71
C GLY A 191 15.89 -29.22 -3.18
N GLU A 192 15.04 -28.87 -2.22
CA GLU A 192 14.04 -29.81 -1.67
C GLU A 192 12.72 -29.78 -2.48
N PRO A 193 12.03 -30.91 -2.68
CA PRO A 193 10.79 -30.97 -3.46
C PRO A 193 9.71 -30.03 -2.92
N THR A 194 9.06 -29.25 -3.77
CA THR A 194 7.93 -28.41 -3.36
C THR A 194 6.63 -29.22 -3.30
N PRO A 195 5.89 -29.24 -2.18
CA PRO A 195 4.64 -30.00 -2.10
C PRO A 195 3.54 -29.39 -2.98
N THR A 196 2.83 -30.24 -3.74
CA THR A 196 1.69 -29.86 -4.58
C THR A 196 0.43 -29.60 -3.75
N MET A 197 -0.38 -28.62 -4.19
CA MET A 197 -1.50 -28.05 -3.42
C MET A 197 -2.76 -28.94 -3.40
N ASP A 198 -2.77 -30.09 -4.09
CA ASP A 198 -3.95 -30.95 -4.25
C ASP A 198 -3.93 -32.28 -3.44
N ALA A 199 -2.95 -32.52 -2.57
CA ALA A 199 -2.83 -33.80 -1.85
C ALA A 199 -3.00 -33.74 -0.32
N ALA A 200 -3.52 -32.65 0.27
CA ALA A 200 -3.62 -32.50 1.73
C ALA A 200 -5.04 -32.61 2.34
N ILE A 201 -5.96 -33.27 1.64
CA ILE A 201 -7.17 -33.85 2.25
C ILE A 201 -7.00 -35.37 2.17
N PHE A 202 -6.90 -36.02 3.34
CA PHE A 202 -6.50 -37.41 3.61
C PHE A 202 -5.00 -37.67 3.85
N ALA A 203 -4.58 -37.47 5.10
CA ALA A 203 -3.74 -38.44 5.82
C ALA A 203 -3.90 -38.24 7.33
N THR A 204 -4.87 -38.94 7.93
CA THR A 204 -4.81 -39.32 9.34
C THR A 204 -3.74 -40.41 9.50
N GLY A 205 -2.81 -40.24 10.44
CA GLY A 205 -2.06 -41.37 11.00
C GLY A 205 -0.56 -41.17 11.17
N ALA A 206 -0.16 -40.93 12.42
CA ALA A 206 1.08 -41.35 13.07
C ALA A 206 2.45 -40.87 12.53
N GLY A 207 3.23 -40.21 13.41
CA GLY A 207 4.69 -40.15 13.26
C GLY A 207 5.43 -39.00 13.94
N ALA A 208 5.46 -39.01 15.27
CA ALA A 208 6.56 -38.51 16.13
C ALA A 208 7.13 -37.07 15.94
N GLY A 209 6.79 -36.21 16.91
CA GLY A 209 7.83 -35.60 17.76
C GLY A 209 8.41 -34.25 17.34
N GLU A 210 7.65 -33.17 17.51
CA GLU A 210 8.25 -31.92 18.03
C GLU A 210 7.39 -31.37 19.18
N GLU A 211 8.04 -31.19 20.33
CA GLU A 211 7.43 -30.90 21.62
C GLU A 211 6.67 -29.56 21.65
N PRO A 212 5.50 -29.49 22.33
CA PRO A 212 4.75 -28.26 22.59
C PRO A 212 5.55 -27.13 23.26
N GLN A 213 6.70 -27.46 23.86
CA GLN A 213 7.61 -26.49 24.50
C GLN A 213 8.41 -25.64 23.49
N LYS A 214 8.73 -26.19 22.31
CA LYS A 214 9.49 -25.49 21.26
C LYS A 214 8.63 -24.43 20.55
N VAL A 215 7.35 -24.76 20.35
CA VAL A 215 6.31 -23.84 19.84
C VAL A 215 6.05 -22.69 20.83
N ARG A 216 6.07 -22.96 22.14
CA ARG A 216 5.98 -21.92 23.19
C ARG A 216 7.19 -20.97 23.19
N ALA A 217 8.39 -21.50 22.95
CA ALA A 217 9.62 -20.71 22.89
C ALA A 217 9.67 -19.78 21.66
N ASP A 218 9.16 -20.22 20.51
CA ASP A 218 9.08 -19.39 19.31
C ASP A 218 7.97 -18.33 19.39
N ALA A 219 6.89 -18.58 20.14
CA ALA A 219 5.89 -17.57 20.46
C ALA A 219 6.45 -16.46 21.37
N GLN A 220 7.25 -16.80 22.39
CA GLN A 220 7.93 -15.82 23.25
C GLN A 220 8.96 -14.97 22.50
N ARG A 221 9.61 -15.51 21.45
CA ARG A 221 10.47 -14.72 20.55
C ARG A 221 9.70 -13.71 19.70
N SER A 222 8.41 -13.96 19.45
CA SER A 222 7.53 -13.02 18.74
C SER A 222 7.17 -11.79 19.57
N ASP A 223 7.23 -11.89 20.91
CA ASP A 223 7.05 -10.77 21.82
C ASP A 223 8.25 -9.82 21.74
N SER A 224 9.47 -10.35 21.67
CA SER A 224 10.69 -9.55 21.42
C SER A 224 10.74 -8.93 20.02
N ALA A 225 10.10 -9.56 19.03
CA ALA A 225 9.98 -8.99 17.69
C ALA A 225 9.00 -7.81 17.61
N ALA A 226 8.09 -7.68 18.58
CA ALA A 226 7.15 -6.54 18.65
C ALA A 226 7.88 -5.24 19.03
N GLU A 227 8.95 -5.32 19.82
CA GLU A 227 9.80 -4.17 20.17
C GLU A 227 10.52 -3.59 18.94
N ILE A 228 10.72 -4.37 17.88
CA ILE A 228 11.37 -3.94 16.64
C ILE A 228 10.45 -3.03 15.79
N PHE A 229 9.13 -3.13 15.92
CA PHE A 229 8.21 -2.33 15.08
C PHE A 229 7.87 -0.94 15.63
N ASP A 230 8.19 -0.64 16.90
CA ASP A 230 7.98 0.68 17.51
C ASP A 230 9.09 1.70 17.16
N GLU A 231 10.24 1.25 16.62
CA GLU A 231 11.39 2.11 16.28
C GLU A 231 11.60 2.27 14.77
N GLY A 232 10.75 3.03 14.07
CA GLY A 232 11.09 3.72 12.81
C GLY A 232 11.96 2.95 11.79
N VAL A 233 11.64 1.67 11.56
CA VAL A 233 12.53 0.76 10.83
C VAL A 233 12.45 0.98 9.31
N ARG A 234 13.60 1.01 8.64
CA ARG A 234 13.69 1.00 7.17
C ARG A 234 13.12 -0.31 6.63
N LEU A 235 12.34 -0.22 5.54
CA LEU A 235 11.73 -1.33 4.76
C LEU A 235 12.64 -2.56 4.57
N GLU A 236 13.95 -2.34 4.49
CA GLU A 236 14.97 -3.34 4.14
C GLU A 236 15.73 -3.94 5.33
N SER A 237 15.37 -3.60 6.57
CA SER A 237 16.05 -4.26 7.70
C SER A 237 15.76 -5.76 7.67
N GLN A 238 16.81 -6.58 7.70
CA GLN A 238 16.67 -8.03 7.72
C GLN A 238 15.82 -8.50 8.91
N ASP A 239 15.87 -7.75 10.02
CA ASP A 239 15.09 -8.04 11.22
C ASP A 239 13.60 -7.79 11.02
N ALA A 240 13.19 -6.70 10.35
CA ALA A 240 11.78 -6.45 10.05
C ALA A 240 11.22 -7.49 9.07
N VAL A 241 11.99 -7.87 8.04
CA VAL A 241 11.59 -8.91 7.09
C VAL A 241 11.39 -10.25 7.83
N ARG A 242 12.37 -10.64 8.66
CA ARG A 242 12.30 -11.89 9.44
C ARG A 242 11.16 -11.88 10.45
N ALA A 243 10.92 -10.75 11.12
CA ALA A 243 9.84 -10.62 12.07
C ALA A 243 8.46 -10.73 11.38
N LEU A 244 8.29 -10.09 10.22
CA LEU A 244 7.09 -10.24 9.40
C LEU A 244 6.86 -11.70 8.98
N GLU A 245 7.90 -12.41 8.52
CA GLU A 245 7.79 -13.82 8.17
C GLU A 245 7.32 -14.69 9.34
N LEU A 246 7.82 -14.42 10.55
CA LEU A 246 7.40 -15.14 11.76
C LEU A 246 5.95 -14.83 12.12
N PHE A 247 5.54 -13.57 12.04
CA PHE A 247 4.15 -13.18 12.30
C PHE A 247 3.18 -13.81 11.29
N VAL A 248 3.53 -13.84 10.00
CA VAL A 248 2.69 -14.49 8.97
C VAL A 248 2.57 -15.98 9.22
N LYS A 249 3.67 -16.67 9.57
CA LYS A 249 3.63 -18.11 9.93
C LYS A 249 2.73 -18.35 11.14
N ALA A 250 2.90 -17.57 12.21
CA ALA A 250 2.08 -17.70 13.42
C ALA A 250 0.60 -17.34 13.16
N ALA A 251 0.32 -16.33 12.32
CA ALA A 251 -1.03 -16.01 11.88
C ALA A 251 -1.69 -17.18 11.12
N GLY A 252 -0.94 -17.88 10.26
CA GLY A 252 -1.39 -19.09 9.58
C GLY A 252 -1.70 -20.26 10.51
N LEU A 253 -1.13 -20.27 11.72
CA LEU A 253 -1.45 -21.22 12.80
C LEU A 253 -2.60 -20.75 13.71
N GLY A 254 -3.23 -19.61 13.41
CA GLY A 254 -4.36 -19.07 14.16
C GLY A 254 -3.99 -18.12 15.31
N HIS A 255 -2.73 -17.70 15.43
CA HIS A 255 -2.33 -16.72 16.45
C HIS A 255 -2.84 -15.32 16.11
N ALA A 256 -3.92 -14.90 16.77
CA ALA A 256 -4.61 -13.64 16.49
C ALA A 256 -3.73 -12.39 16.66
N GLU A 257 -2.84 -12.37 17.66
CA GLU A 257 -1.90 -11.26 17.84
C GLU A 257 -0.85 -11.18 16.73
N ALA A 258 -0.36 -12.33 16.26
CA ALA A 258 0.56 -12.36 15.12
C ALA A 258 -0.13 -11.91 13.84
N ALA A 259 -1.41 -12.28 13.65
CA ALA A 259 -2.22 -11.76 12.54
C ALA A 259 -2.40 -10.24 12.63
N GLU A 260 -2.68 -9.69 13.81
CA GLU A 260 -2.74 -8.24 14.05
C GLU A 260 -1.41 -7.54 13.69
N LYS A 261 -0.27 -8.04 14.19
CA LYS A 261 1.06 -7.48 13.93
C LYS A 261 1.45 -7.59 12.44
N ALA A 262 1.20 -8.73 11.80
CA ALA A 262 1.42 -8.90 10.36
C ALA A 262 0.52 -7.97 9.52
N GLY A 263 -0.74 -7.77 9.93
CA GLY A 263 -1.65 -6.84 9.29
C GLY A 263 -1.12 -5.40 9.32
N SER A 264 -0.63 -4.95 10.48
CA SER A 264 0.03 -3.65 10.64
C SER A 264 1.27 -3.52 9.77
N ALA A 265 2.12 -4.55 9.75
CA ALA A 265 3.32 -4.55 8.93
C ALA A 265 3.00 -4.41 7.44
N PHE A 266 2.02 -5.15 6.90
CA PHE A 266 1.60 -4.97 5.51
C PHE A 266 0.94 -3.61 5.24
N HIS A 267 0.19 -3.05 6.19
CA HIS A 267 -0.46 -1.75 6.01
C HIS A 267 0.55 -0.59 5.94
N TYR A 268 1.59 -0.63 6.77
CA TYR A 268 2.61 0.42 6.86
C TYR A 268 3.83 0.15 5.97
N GLY A 269 3.92 -1.05 5.39
CA GLY A 269 5.09 -1.46 4.62
C GLY A 269 6.31 -1.66 5.52
N LEU A 270 6.20 -2.49 6.54
CA LEU A 270 7.29 -2.79 7.47
C LEU A 270 7.78 -4.22 7.21
N GLY A 271 8.99 -4.37 6.67
CA GLY A 271 9.55 -5.66 6.28
C GLY A 271 8.99 -6.25 4.98
N ALA A 272 8.04 -5.57 4.33
CA ALA A 272 7.57 -5.84 2.97
C ALA A 272 6.99 -4.54 2.36
N PRO A 273 6.85 -4.44 1.03
CA PRO A 273 6.06 -3.39 0.41
C PRO A 273 4.64 -3.34 0.98
N ARG A 274 4.04 -2.14 1.01
CA ARG A 274 2.66 -1.97 1.50
C ARG A 274 1.69 -2.81 0.68
N ASP A 275 0.88 -3.61 1.37
CA ASP A 275 -0.16 -4.47 0.80
C ASP A 275 -1.41 -4.38 1.68
N ASP A 276 -2.29 -3.43 1.37
CA ASP A 276 -3.54 -3.26 2.10
C ASP A 276 -4.49 -4.47 1.91
N ALA A 277 -4.38 -5.24 0.83
CA ALA A 277 -5.23 -6.42 0.64
C ALA A 277 -4.81 -7.56 1.58
N ALA A 278 -3.50 -7.76 1.80
CA ALA A 278 -2.99 -8.67 2.81
C ALA A 278 -3.32 -8.19 4.23
N ALA A 279 -3.13 -6.89 4.50
CA ALA A 279 -3.49 -6.29 5.79
C ALA A 279 -4.97 -6.51 6.13
N LEU A 280 -5.87 -6.29 5.16
CA LEU A 280 -7.31 -6.50 5.31
C LEU A 280 -7.65 -7.93 5.76
N ARG A 281 -7.08 -8.95 5.12
CA ARG A 281 -7.34 -10.35 5.47
C ARG A 281 -6.89 -10.67 6.90
N LEU A 282 -5.71 -10.19 7.28
CA LEU A 282 -5.10 -10.45 8.59
C LEU A 282 -5.82 -9.69 9.71
N TYR A 283 -6.19 -8.42 9.48
CA TYR A 283 -7.00 -7.66 10.43
C TYR A 283 -8.37 -8.29 10.62
N ARG A 284 -9.02 -8.75 9.54
CA ARG A 284 -10.30 -9.46 9.66
C ARG A 284 -10.16 -10.71 10.52
N GLN A 285 -9.16 -11.56 10.24
CA GLN A 285 -8.89 -12.77 11.01
C GLN A 285 -8.69 -12.46 12.50
N ALA A 286 -7.85 -11.47 12.84
CA ALA A 286 -7.58 -11.07 14.21
C ALA A 286 -8.81 -10.40 14.88
N ALA A 287 -9.60 -9.63 14.13
CA ALA A 287 -10.80 -8.98 14.61
C ALA A 287 -11.91 -9.99 14.96
N GLU A 288 -12.10 -10.99 14.11
CA GLU A 288 -12.99 -12.14 14.33
C GLU A 288 -12.56 -12.96 15.55
N ALA A 289 -11.24 -13.05 15.81
CA ALA A 289 -10.68 -13.64 17.03
C ALA A 289 -10.76 -12.73 18.27
N GLY A 290 -11.42 -11.57 18.17
CA GLY A 290 -11.72 -10.70 19.32
C GLY A 290 -10.67 -9.62 19.63
N ARG A 291 -9.59 -9.51 18.85
CA ARG A 291 -8.51 -8.55 19.15
C ARG A 291 -8.97 -7.09 18.96
N PRO A 292 -8.95 -6.24 20.00
CA PRO A 292 -9.54 -4.90 19.92
C PRO A 292 -8.81 -3.95 18.95
N ALA A 293 -7.49 -4.05 18.83
CA ALA A 293 -6.73 -3.25 17.86
C ALA A 293 -7.03 -3.68 16.42
N ALA A 294 -7.10 -4.98 16.15
CA ALA A 294 -7.52 -5.49 14.85
C ALA A 294 -8.98 -5.14 14.51
N GLN A 295 -9.89 -5.17 15.47
CA GLN A 295 -11.28 -4.72 15.28
C GLN A 295 -11.36 -3.25 14.89
N ASN A 296 -10.58 -2.37 15.54
CA ASN A 296 -10.45 -0.96 15.15
C ASN A 296 -9.90 -0.84 13.72
N ASN A 297 -8.81 -1.55 13.40
CA ASN A 297 -8.16 -1.41 12.10
C ASN A 297 -9.03 -1.98 10.96
N TYR A 298 -9.73 -3.08 11.20
CA TYR A 298 -10.70 -3.61 10.26
C TYR A 298 -11.86 -2.64 10.04
N ALA A 299 -12.36 -1.99 11.10
CA ALA A 299 -13.36 -0.93 10.98
C ALA A 299 -12.86 0.28 10.17
N VAL A 300 -11.57 0.65 10.28
CA VAL A 300 -10.96 1.69 9.45
C VAL A 300 -10.97 1.29 7.98
N PHE A 301 -10.64 0.03 7.66
CA PHE A 301 -10.65 -0.48 6.29
C PHE A 301 -12.07 -0.46 5.71
N LEU A 302 -13.06 -0.92 6.47
CA LEU A 302 -14.48 -0.83 6.10
C LEU A 302 -14.91 0.61 5.81
N ALA A 303 -14.57 1.55 6.69
CA ALA A 303 -15.00 2.93 6.54
C ALA A 303 -14.26 3.72 5.45
N THR A 304 -13.19 3.16 4.88
CA THR A 304 -12.35 3.84 3.87
C THR A 304 -12.26 3.08 2.54
N GLY A 305 -12.78 1.86 2.47
CA GLY A 305 -12.67 1.00 1.30
C GLY A 305 -11.24 0.53 1.00
N ARG A 306 -10.34 0.57 1.99
CA ARG A 306 -8.93 0.16 1.79
C ARG A 306 -8.81 -1.33 1.51
N GLY A 307 -7.77 -1.71 0.76
CA GLY A 307 -7.54 -3.11 0.39
C GLY A 307 -8.48 -3.64 -0.68
N GLY A 308 -9.12 -2.75 -1.46
CA GLY A 308 -10.00 -3.10 -2.58
C GLY A 308 -11.42 -3.49 -2.19
N MET A 309 -11.83 -3.20 -0.94
CA MET A 309 -13.20 -3.44 -0.49
C MET A 309 -14.10 -2.22 -0.72
N ALA A 310 -15.41 -2.43 -0.81
CA ALA A 310 -16.38 -1.33 -0.81
C ALA A 310 -16.45 -0.67 0.59
N VAL A 311 -16.75 0.63 0.61
CA VAL A 311 -17.00 1.36 1.86
C VAL A 311 -18.29 0.83 2.51
N ASP A 312 -18.23 0.54 3.81
CA ASP A 312 -19.37 0.16 4.64
C ASP A 312 -19.26 0.80 6.02
N ASP A 313 -19.78 2.03 6.15
CA ASP A 313 -19.75 2.77 7.41
C ASP A 313 -20.59 2.12 8.51
N ALA A 314 -21.69 1.45 8.16
CA ALA A 314 -22.56 0.79 9.14
C ALA A 314 -21.85 -0.40 9.78
N GLN A 315 -21.19 -1.24 8.97
CA GLN A 315 -20.39 -2.34 9.49
C GLN A 315 -19.15 -1.82 10.23
N ALA A 316 -18.52 -0.74 9.77
CA ALA A 316 -17.42 -0.11 10.51
C ALA A 316 -17.84 0.31 11.93
N VAL A 317 -19.00 0.94 12.09
CA VAL A 317 -19.55 1.32 13.40
C VAL A 317 -19.69 0.10 14.32
N GLU A 318 -20.20 -1.02 13.82
CA GLU A 318 -20.35 -2.23 14.63
C GLU A 318 -19.00 -2.80 15.10
N TRP A 319 -17.96 -2.75 14.27
CA TRP A 319 -16.61 -3.16 14.67
C TRP A 319 -15.95 -2.16 15.62
N TYR A 320 -16.15 -0.85 15.42
CA TYR A 320 -15.70 0.16 16.38
C TYR A 320 -16.37 -0.03 17.74
N LYS A 321 -17.69 -0.32 17.79
CA LYS A 321 -18.39 -0.63 19.05
C LYS A 321 -17.77 -1.81 19.79
N LYS A 322 -17.47 -2.91 19.07
CA LYS A 322 -16.80 -4.09 19.65
C LYS A 322 -15.43 -3.73 20.24
N ALA A 323 -14.61 -2.97 19.51
CA ALA A 323 -13.29 -2.56 19.98
C ALA A 323 -13.38 -1.57 21.17
N ALA A 324 -14.30 -0.61 21.09
CA ALA A 324 -14.50 0.42 22.11
C ALA A 324 -15.03 -0.17 23.43
N ALA A 325 -15.90 -1.19 23.37
CA ALA A 325 -16.38 -1.93 24.53
C ALA A 325 -15.25 -2.66 25.27
N GLN A 326 -14.17 -2.99 24.58
CA GLN A 326 -12.95 -3.57 25.14
C GLN A 326 -11.93 -2.51 25.62
N GLY A 327 -12.30 -1.22 25.62
CA GLY A 327 -11.44 -0.14 26.09
C GLY A 327 -10.49 0.44 25.03
N ASN A 328 -10.59 0.04 23.75
CA ASN A 328 -9.70 0.57 22.72
C ASN A 328 -9.92 2.08 22.48
N ARG A 329 -8.95 2.91 22.89
CA ARG A 329 -9.04 4.38 22.78
C ARG A 329 -9.16 4.91 21.36
N PHE A 330 -8.57 4.23 20.37
CA PHE A 330 -8.67 4.61 18.97
C PHE A 330 -10.10 4.38 18.45
N ALA A 331 -10.67 3.21 18.75
CA ALA A 331 -12.05 2.90 18.40
C ALA A 331 -13.05 3.82 19.12
N GLN A 332 -12.83 4.13 20.39
CA GLN A 332 -13.66 5.10 21.13
C GLN A 332 -13.61 6.49 20.46
N THR A 333 -12.44 6.96 20.04
CA THR A 333 -12.30 8.24 19.32
C THR A 333 -12.96 8.19 17.95
N ASN A 334 -12.72 7.12 17.18
CA ASN A 334 -13.33 6.94 15.87
C ASN A 334 -14.87 6.89 15.99
N LEU A 335 -15.40 6.16 16.96
CA LEU A 335 -16.83 6.07 17.19
C LEU A 335 -17.43 7.41 17.65
N CYS A 336 -16.70 8.19 18.46
CA CYS A 336 -17.09 9.57 18.79
C CYS A 336 -17.24 10.44 17.54
N VAL A 337 -16.32 10.33 16.58
CA VAL A 337 -16.43 11.03 15.28
C VAL A 337 -17.63 10.53 14.50
N ARG A 338 -17.84 9.20 14.40
CA ARG A 338 -18.98 8.61 13.66
C ARG A 338 -20.33 9.08 14.18
N TYR A 339 -20.53 9.07 15.51
CA TYR A 339 -21.75 9.59 16.14
C TYR A 339 -21.91 11.10 15.96
N GLY A 340 -20.83 11.87 16.06
CA GLY A 340 -20.91 13.32 15.90
C GLY A 340 -21.12 13.76 14.45
N ASP A 341 -20.80 12.93 13.47
CA ASP A 341 -20.92 13.26 12.03
C ASP A 341 -22.09 12.52 11.37
N GLY A 342 -22.67 11.51 12.01
CA GLY A 342 -23.77 10.70 11.48
C GLY A 342 -23.32 9.69 10.41
N MET A 343 -22.07 9.22 10.46
CA MET A 343 -21.50 8.30 9.48
C MET A 343 -21.72 6.84 9.90
N GLY A 344 -22.63 6.14 9.22
CA GLY A 344 -22.96 4.75 9.52
C GLY A 344 -23.81 4.55 10.79
N VAL A 345 -24.18 5.65 11.45
CA VAL A 345 -25.02 5.68 12.65
C VAL A 345 -25.80 6.99 12.70
N GLU A 346 -26.95 7.02 13.38
CA GLU A 346 -27.66 8.26 13.64
C GLU A 346 -26.80 9.22 14.45
N LYS A 347 -26.91 10.51 14.14
CA LYS A 347 -26.13 11.55 14.79
C LYS A 347 -26.54 11.68 16.26
N ASP A 348 -25.58 11.53 17.16
CA ASP A 348 -25.79 11.61 18.60
C ASP A 348 -24.59 12.28 19.28
N PHE A 349 -24.77 13.54 19.66
CA PHE A 349 -23.68 14.29 20.30
C PHE A 349 -23.45 13.91 21.76
N ASP A 350 -24.46 13.40 22.46
CA ASP A 350 -24.32 12.97 23.85
C ASP A 350 -23.48 11.69 23.92
N GLU A 351 -23.76 10.74 23.04
CA GLU A 351 -22.99 9.51 22.92
C GLU A 351 -21.57 9.77 22.39
N ALA A 352 -21.42 10.67 21.40
CA ALA A 352 -20.12 11.12 20.95
C ALA A 352 -19.30 11.72 22.11
N PHE A 353 -19.90 12.62 22.90
CA PHE A 353 -19.23 13.27 24.03
C PHE A 353 -18.78 12.25 25.07
N ARG A 354 -19.64 11.27 25.39
CA ARG A 354 -19.32 10.16 26.30
C ARG A 354 -18.13 9.33 25.80
N LEU A 355 -18.13 8.95 24.52
CA LEU A 355 -17.05 8.15 23.91
C LEU A 355 -15.72 8.91 23.86
N CYS A 356 -15.76 10.18 23.48
CA CYS A 356 -14.57 11.03 23.52
C CYS A 356 -14.03 11.21 24.95
N ARG A 357 -14.90 11.30 25.97
CA ARG A 357 -14.48 11.30 27.38
C ARG A 357 -13.76 10.02 27.78
N LEU A 358 -14.25 8.85 27.34
CA LEU A 358 -13.59 7.57 27.60
C LEU A 358 -12.19 7.50 26.94
N ALA A 359 -12.06 7.93 25.68
CA ALA A 359 -10.77 7.94 25.00
C ALA A 359 -9.79 8.95 25.63
N ALA A 360 -10.29 10.13 26.01
CA ALA A 360 -9.52 11.18 26.67
C ALA A 360 -9.05 10.78 28.08
N ALA A 361 -9.79 9.92 28.79
CA ALA A 361 -9.34 9.35 30.06
C ALA A 361 -8.12 8.41 29.92
N GLN A 362 -7.78 8.03 28.68
CA GLN A 362 -6.60 7.26 28.31
C GLN A 362 -5.53 8.13 27.61
N ASP A 363 -5.57 9.44 27.84
CA ASP A 363 -4.68 10.45 27.28
C ASP A 363 -4.58 10.43 25.73
N HIS A 364 -5.69 10.12 25.05
CA HIS A 364 -5.73 10.12 23.59
C HIS A 364 -5.80 11.58 23.04
N PRO A 365 -4.78 12.05 22.28
CA PRO A 365 -4.69 13.47 21.89
C PRO A 365 -5.85 13.96 21.02
N GLN A 366 -6.28 13.14 20.06
CA GLN A 366 -7.39 13.45 19.16
C GLN A 366 -8.73 13.49 19.89
N ALA A 367 -8.87 12.73 20.98
CA ALA A 367 -10.07 12.78 21.82
C ALA A 367 -10.12 14.09 22.62
N PHE A 368 -8.97 14.58 23.11
CA PHE A 368 -8.90 15.90 23.71
C PHE A 368 -9.26 17.00 22.69
N ASP A 369 -8.74 16.95 21.47
CA ASP A 369 -9.12 17.91 20.42
C ASP A 369 -10.64 17.92 20.17
N ARG A 370 -11.24 16.74 19.99
CA ARG A 370 -12.67 16.61 19.76
C ARG A 370 -13.50 17.10 20.96
N LEU A 371 -13.07 16.87 22.20
CA LEU A 371 -13.74 17.44 23.38
C LEU A 371 -13.62 18.97 23.41
N GLY A 372 -12.46 19.52 23.04
CA GLY A 372 -12.28 20.96 22.89
C GLY A 372 -13.29 21.56 21.93
N TRP A 373 -13.48 20.91 20.78
CA TRP A 373 -14.47 21.30 19.77
C TRP A 373 -15.91 21.22 20.29
N MET A 374 -16.24 20.16 21.02
CA MET A 374 -17.58 19.97 21.60
C MET A 374 -17.91 21.04 22.64
N TYR A 375 -16.96 21.40 23.52
CA TYR A 375 -17.12 22.51 24.47
C TYR A 375 -17.15 23.88 23.80
N GLN A 376 -16.41 24.08 22.72
CA GLN A 376 -16.39 25.35 22.01
C GLN A 376 -17.74 25.66 21.33
N PHE A 377 -18.38 24.64 20.75
CA PHE A 377 -19.60 24.80 19.97
C PHE A 377 -20.88 24.28 20.66
N GLY A 378 -20.76 23.72 21.86
CA GLY A 378 -21.90 23.25 22.65
C GLY A 378 -22.55 21.98 22.09
N LEU A 379 -21.73 20.98 21.75
CA LEU A 379 -22.18 19.76 21.09
C LEU A 379 -22.20 18.58 22.07
N GLY A 380 -23.41 18.21 22.54
CA GLY A 380 -23.58 17.20 23.60
C GLY A 380 -23.15 17.69 24.98
N VAL A 381 -22.82 18.98 25.10
CA VAL A 381 -22.41 19.66 26.32
C VAL A 381 -22.70 21.16 26.17
N ALA A 382 -22.85 21.89 27.28
CA ALA A 382 -22.96 23.35 27.21
C ALA A 382 -21.66 24.00 26.73
N VAL A 383 -21.76 25.16 26.07
CA VAL A 383 -20.59 25.93 25.63
C VAL A 383 -19.76 26.34 26.85
N ASP A 384 -18.47 26.00 26.84
CA ASP A 384 -17.49 26.44 27.83
C ASP A 384 -16.13 26.62 27.15
N LEU A 385 -15.78 27.89 26.86
CA LEU A 385 -14.52 28.21 26.19
C LEU A 385 -13.30 27.98 27.08
N ALA A 386 -13.45 28.01 28.41
CA ALA A 386 -12.35 27.76 29.33
C ALA A 386 -12.01 26.26 29.35
N GLU A 387 -13.02 25.39 29.38
CA GLU A 387 -12.79 23.94 29.23
C GLU A 387 -12.31 23.60 27.83
N ALA A 388 -12.85 24.22 26.76
CA ALA A 388 -12.34 24.04 25.41
C ALA A 388 -10.84 24.34 25.32
N PHE A 389 -10.40 25.46 25.91
CA PHE A 389 -8.99 25.82 26.00
C PHE A 389 -8.17 24.74 26.71
N ARG A 390 -8.62 24.23 27.87
CA ARG A 390 -7.89 23.18 28.61
C ARG A 390 -7.76 21.88 27.83
N TYR A 391 -8.79 21.50 27.07
CA TYR A 391 -8.75 20.31 26.23
C TYR A 391 -7.81 20.47 25.04
N TYR A 392 -7.91 21.58 24.30
CA TYR A 392 -6.96 21.85 23.21
C TYR A 392 -5.53 21.96 23.73
N GLU A 393 -5.31 22.54 24.93
CA GLU A 393 -3.99 22.62 25.55
C GLU A 393 -3.40 21.23 25.82
N ARG A 394 -4.20 20.31 26.37
CA ARG A 394 -3.77 18.92 26.58
C ARG A 394 -3.46 18.21 25.26
N SER A 395 -4.33 18.36 24.26
CA SER A 395 -4.12 17.80 22.93
C SER A 395 -2.82 18.31 22.30
N ALA A 396 -2.60 19.63 22.36
CA ALA A 396 -1.44 20.29 21.79
C ALA A 396 -0.11 19.87 22.45
N LYS A 397 -0.12 19.75 23.79
CA LYS A 397 1.04 19.28 24.58
C LYS A 397 1.42 17.83 24.27
N LEU A 398 0.48 17.01 23.82
CA LEU A 398 0.72 15.65 23.35
C LEU A 398 1.10 15.57 21.86
N GLY A 399 1.26 16.71 21.19
CA GLY A 399 1.75 16.77 19.82
C GLY A 399 0.67 16.72 18.74
N ASP A 400 -0.62 16.73 19.08
CA ASP A 400 -1.67 16.70 18.05
C ASP A 400 -1.74 18.01 17.26
N ALA A 401 -1.63 17.93 15.94
CA ALA A 401 -1.60 19.12 15.07
C ALA A 401 -2.93 19.89 15.05
N ASN A 402 -4.08 19.20 15.19
CA ASN A 402 -5.39 19.88 15.27
C ASN A 402 -5.48 20.63 16.60
N GLY A 403 -5.14 19.96 17.72
CA GLY A 403 -5.10 20.57 19.04
C GLY A 403 -4.18 21.79 19.10
N GLN A 404 -2.98 21.70 18.51
CA GLN A 404 -2.04 22.82 18.37
C GLN A 404 -2.65 23.97 17.55
N ASN A 405 -3.24 23.70 16.39
CA ASN A 405 -3.89 24.72 15.59
C ASN A 405 -5.06 25.38 16.32
N ASN A 406 -5.92 24.60 16.95
CA ASN A 406 -7.11 25.09 17.65
C ASN A 406 -6.73 25.91 18.89
N LEU A 407 -5.70 25.50 19.62
CA LEU A 407 -5.14 26.29 20.71
C LEU A 407 -4.55 27.62 20.22
N GLY A 408 -3.82 27.59 19.10
CA GLY A 408 -3.32 28.81 18.46
C GLY A 408 -4.45 29.77 18.07
N TYR A 409 -5.56 29.22 17.56
CA TYR A 409 -6.75 29.98 17.23
C TYR A 409 -7.44 30.60 18.45
N LEU A 410 -7.57 29.86 19.56
CA LEU A 410 -8.11 30.43 20.80
C LEU A 410 -7.26 31.58 21.35
N TYR A 411 -5.94 31.47 21.31
CA TYR A 411 -5.04 32.57 21.67
C TYR A 411 -5.16 33.76 20.72
N GLU A 412 -5.32 33.52 19.41
CA GLU A 412 -5.48 34.59 18.42
C GLU A 412 -6.76 35.41 18.65
N GLN A 413 -7.87 34.72 18.97
CA GLN A 413 -9.17 35.33 19.21
C GLN A 413 -9.36 35.84 20.65
N GLY A 414 -8.60 35.32 21.62
CA GLY A 414 -8.83 35.57 23.04
C GLY A 414 -10.06 34.84 23.58
N TRP A 415 -10.31 33.62 23.12
CA TRP A 415 -11.47 32.81 23.51
C TRP A 415 -11.09 31.81 24.59
N GLY A 416 -11.71 31.92 25.78
CA GLY A 416 -11.37 31.08 26.94
C GLY A 416 -10.01 31.39 27.58
N VAL A 417 -9.24 32.29 26.97
CA VAL A 417 -7.91 32.74 27.41
C VAL A 417 -7.70 34.20 26.99
N ALA A 418 -6.80 34.93 27.65
CA ALA A 418 -6.41 36.25 27.19
C ALA A 418 -5.77 36.16 25.80
N ARG A 419 -6.12 37.12 24.93
CA ARG A 419 -5.58 37.18 23.57
C ARG A 419 -4.07 37.35 23.59
N ASP A 420 -3.35 36.45 22.92
CA ASP A 420 -1.89 36.46 22.82
C ASP A 420 -1.44 35.98 21.43
N LEU A 421 -1.02 36.92 20.59
CA LEU A 421 -0.58 36.61 19.23
C LEU A 421 0.77 35.90 19.17
N GLN A 422 1.62 36.02 20.20
CA GLN A 422 2.89 35.25 20.25
C GLN A 422 2.62 33.78 20.53
N GLN A 423 1.70 33.49 21.46
CA GLN A 423 1.26 32.12 21.71
C GLN A 423 0.55 31.52 20.50
N ALA A 424 -0.31 32.28 19.82
CA ALA A 424 -0.94 31.84 18.57
C ALA A 424 0.11 31.41 17.53
N LEU A 425 1.13 32.25 17.31
CA LEU A 425 2.23 31.95 16.39
C LEU A 425 3.04 30.74 16.78
N TYR A 426 3.35 30.59 18.07
CA TYR A 426 4.06 29.43 18.56
C TYR A 426 3.30 28.14 18.22
N TRP A 427 2.02 28.05 18.54
CA TRP A 427 1.23 26.84 18.33
C TRP A 427 0.92 26.56 16.87
N TYR A 428 0.63 27.59 16.06
CA TYR A 428 0.49 27.42 14.61
C TYR A 428 1.79 26.92 13.97
N ARG A 429 2.97 27.36 14.42
CA ARG A 429 4.26 26.84 13.93
C ARG A 429 4.47 25.37 14.29
N GLN A 430 4.05 24.93 15.48
CA GLN A 430 4.13 23.51 15.85
C GLN A 430 3.25 22.64 14.93
N ALA A 431 2.00 23.06 14.67
CA ALA A 431 1.11 22.34 13.77
C ALA A 431 1.62 22.35 12.31
N ALA A 432 2.14 23.50 11.84
CA ALA A 432 2.71 23.64 10.51
C ALA A 432 3.97 22.79 10.30
N ALA A 433 4.80 22.60 11.33
CA ALA A 433 5.95 21.70 11.28
C ALA A 433 5.55 20.24 11.00
N GLN A 434 4.31 19.86 11.34
CA GLN A 434 3.69 18.58 11.02
C GLN A 434 2.96 18.59 9.67
N ARG A 435 3.18 19.63 8.85
CA ARG A 435 2.55 19.87 7.53
C ARG A 435 1.04 20.04 7.61
N PHE A 436 0.52 20.54 8.73
CA PHE A 436 -0.92 20.81 8.88
C PHE A 436 -1.35 22.03 8.07
N ALA A 437 -2.11 21.78 7.01
CA ALA A 437 -2.42 22.79 5.99
C ALA A 437 -3.18 24.02 6.54
N THR A 438 -4.10 23.81 7.50
CA THR A 438 -4.85 24.91 8.15
C THR A 438 -3.94 25.81 8.99
N ALA A 439 -2.92 25.25 9.65
CA ALA A 439 -1.96 26.05 10.41
C ALA A 439 -1.04 26.85 9.48
N GLU A 440 -0.59 26.24 8.37
CA GLU A 440 0.13 26.95 7.31
C GLU A 440 -0.70 28.11 6.74
N TRP A 441 -2.00 27.91 6.51
CA TRP A 441 -2.91 28.99 6.11
C TRP A 441 -2.99 30.10 7.16
N ASN A 442 -3.13 29.74 8.44
CA ASN A 442 -3.17 30.71 9.53
C ASN A 442 -1.88 31.52 9.63
N LEU A 443 -0.71 30.88 9.52
CA LEU A 443 0.59 31.57 9.46
C LEU A 443 0.69 32.49 8.25
N GLY A 444 0.25 32.04 7.08
CA GLY A 444 0.20 32.86 5.87
C GLY A 444 -0.63 34.14 6.08
N ARG A 445 -1.82 34.01 6.65
CA ARG A 445 -2.68 35.16 6.99
C ARG A 445 -2.07 36.07 8.04
N MET A 446 -1.36 35.52 9.04
CA MET A 446 -0.69 36.33 10.06
C MET A 446 0.50 37.11 9.47
N HIS A 447 1.29 36.51 8.59
CA HIS A 447 2.37 37.20 7.86
C HIS A 447 1.82 38.28 6.92
N GLN A 448 0.73 38.01 6.21
CA GLN A 448 0.12 38.97 5.29
C GLN A 448 -0.40 40.22 6.04
N ASN A 449 -1.02 40.02 7.20
CA ASN A 449 -1.67 41.09 7.95
C ASN A 449 -0.80 41.69 9.07
N GLY A 450 0.41 41.20 9.28
CA GLY A 450 1.28 41.63 10.38
C GLY A 450 0.67 41.35 11.78
N LEU A 451 0.04 40.19 11.96
CA LEU A 451 -0.58 39.82 13.24
C LEU A 451 0.47 39.20 14.15
N GLY A 452 0.83 39.90 15.24
CA GLY A 452 1.84 39.44 16.20
C GLY A 452 3.27 39.52 15.67
N MET A 453 3.49 40.07 14.47
CA MET A 453 4.80 40.28 13.87
C MET A 453 4.70 41.34 12.76
N PRO A 454 5.81 41.90 12.26
CA PRO A 454 5.78 42.73 11.05
C PRO A 454 5.24 41.95 9.84
N ALA A 455 4.45 42.61 8.99
CA ALA A 455 3.95 41.99 7.79
C ALA A 455 5.10 41.58 6.84
N ASP A 456 4.98 40.42 6.23
CA ASP A 456 5.94 39.87 5.28
C ASP A 456 5.20 39.09 4.19
N GLU A 457 5.01 39.74 3.04
CA GLU A 457 4.28 39.15 1.90
C GLU A 457 5.00 37.92 1.33
N LYS A 458 6.35 37.88 1.37
CA LYS A 458 7.10 36.75 0.85
C LYS A 458 6.86 35.50 1.70
N MET A 459 6.96 35.65 3.03
CA MET A 459 6.66 34.57 3.96
C MET A 459 5.18 34.17 3.89
N ALA A 460 4.27 35.14 3.73
CA ALA A 460 2.85 34.87 3.56
C ALA A 460 2.60 33.95 2.36
N VAL A 461 3.12 34.28 1.18
CA VAL A 461 2.99 33.46 -0.04
C VAL A 461 3.60 32.07 0.15
N GLU A 462 4.74 31.96 0.83
CA GLU A 462 5.39 30.67 1.07
C GLU A 462 4.52 29.73 1.93
N HIS A 463 3.97 30.25 3.02
CA HIS A 463 3.02 29.53 3.88
C HIS A 463 1.73 29.18 3.12
N LEU A 464 1.17 30.11 2.34
CA LEU A 464 -0.01 29.84 1.51
C LEU A 464 0.24 28.72 0.48
N ARG A 465 1.44 28.67 -0.13
CA ARG A 465 1.81 27.58 -1.05
C ARG A 465 1.88 26.24 -0.35
N ARG A 466 2.50 26.19 0.85
CA ARG A 466 2.50 24.97 1.67
C ARG A 466 1.09 24.52 2.04
N ALA A 467 0.23 25.45 2.46
CA ALA A 467 -1.17 25.17 2.76
C ALA A 467 -1.93 24.63 1.53
N ALA A 468 -1.77 25.26 0.36
CA ALA A 468 -2.41 24.84 -0.89
C ALA A 468 -1.97 23.44 -1.33
N ARG A 469 -0.66 23.14 -1.27
CA ARG A 469 -0.15 21.78 -1.52
C ARG A 469 -0.65 20.75 -0.51
N GLY A 470 -0.93 21.20 0.71
CA GLY A 470 -1.59 20.39 1.75
C GLY A 470 -3.12 20.28 1.59
N GLY A 471 -3.70 20.80 0.50
CA GLY A 471 -5.14 20.69 0.21
C GLY A 471 -5.99 21.84 0.76
N HIS A 472 -5.42 22.90 1.31
CA HIS A 472 -6.21 24.03 1.83
C HIS A 472 -6.77 24.89 0.69
N GLU A 473 -8.07 24.75 0.42
CA GLU A 473 -8.74 25.35 -0.73
C GLU A 473 -8.69 26.88 -0.76
N LEU A 474 -8.92 27.54 0.38
CA LEU A 474 -8.85 29.00 0.45
C LEU A 474 -7.43 29.52 0.18
N ALA A 475 -6.40 28.75 0.55
CA ALA A 475 -5.01 29.12 0.29
C ALA A 475 -4.73 29.09 -1.21
N ARG A 476 -5.17 28.00 -1.86
CA ARG A 476 -5.10 27.86 -3.32
C ARG A 476 -5.86 28.98 -4.03
N LYS A 477 -7.08 29.30 -3.59
CA LYS A 477 -7.91 30.37 -4.17
C LYS A 477 -7.21 31.73 -4.08
N VAL A 478 -6.69 32.09 -2.90
CA VAL A 478 -5.99 33.37 -2.70
C VAL A 478 -4.74 33.48 -3.58
N LEU A 479 -3.98 32.40 -3.75
CA LEU A 479 -2.82 32.39 -4.65
C LEU A 479 -3.23 32.60 -6.11
N LEU A 480 -4.26 31.89 -6.58
CA LEU A 480 -4.77 32.03 -7.95
C LEU A 480 -5.33 33.44 -8.22
N GLU A 481 -6.06 34.03 -7.27
CA GLU A 481 -6.55 35.41 -7.36
C GLU A 481 -5.41 36.44 -7.45
N LYS A 482 -4.24 36.12 -6.87
CA LYS A 482 -3.02 36.93 -6.98
C LYS A 482 -2.20 36.63 -8.25
N GLY A 483 -2.65 35.73 -9.11
CA GLY A 483 -1.89 35.30 -10.30
C GLY A 483 -0.62 34.52 -9.95
N LEU A 484 -0.60 33.83 -8.80
CA LEU A 484 0.54 33.07 -8.31
C LEU A 484 0.27 31.57 -8.40
N ASP A 485 1.28 30.84 -8.87
CA ASP A 485 1.27 29.38 -8.85
C ASP A 485 1.41 28.84 -7.42
N TRP A 486 0.75 27.71 -7.18
CA TRP A 486 0.73 27.04 -5.87
C TRP A 486 1.50 25.72 -5.83
N TRP A 487 1.85 25.14 -6.99
CA TRP A 487 2.59 23.87 -7.11
C TRP A 487 4.07 24.03 -6.79
#